data_AF-A0A7C6R8P8-F1
#
_entry.id   AF-A0A7C6R8P8-F1
#
_cell.length_a   1.000
_cell.length_b   1.000
_cell.length_c   1.000
_cell.angle_alpha   90.00
_cell.angle_beta   90.00
_cell.angle_gamma   90.00
#
_symmetry.space_group_name_H-M   'P 1'
#
loop_
_entity.id
_entity.type
_entity.pdbx_description
1 polymer ?
#
loop_
_entity_poly.entity_id
_entity_poly.type
_entity_poly.pdbx_seq_one_letter_code
_entity_poly.pdbx_strand_id
1 'polypeptide(L)'
;GFLTGKYRPGATVASKRAESVKQLLADPANVSLLARLDAVAIEHRVSVPAVVLAWTRAQGPVAAPIASARIPSQLDALFESADLGLTPEELAFIAGESR
;
A
#
# COMPACT_ATOMS: atom_id res chain seq x y z
N GLY A 1 5.14 -5.52 -0.67
CA GLY A 1 6.06 -5.81 0.46
C GLY A 1 5.49 -5.29 1.75
N PHE A 2 6.18 -4.39 2.45
CA PHE A 2 5.68 -3.76 3.68
C PHE A 2 4.30 -3.11 3.50
N LEU A 3 4.16 -2.22 2.51
CA LEU A 3 2.93 -1.48 2.21
C LEU A 3 1.72 -2.34 1.81
N THR A 4 1.89 -3.64 1.57
CA THR A 4 0.74 -4.54 1.27
C THR A 4 -0.14 -4.81 2.47
N GLY A 5 0.22 -4.29 3.65
CA GLY A 5 -0.52 -4.50 4.88
C GLY A 5 -0.26 -5.84 5.56
N LYS A 6 0.62 -6.69 5.00
CA LYS A 6 1.00 -7.99 5.59
C LYS A 6 1.63 -7.85 6.98
N TYR A 7 2.32 -6.75 7.24
CA TYR A 7 3.04 -6.52 8.50
C TYR A 7 2.35 -5.41 9.27
N ARG A 8 1.95 -5.69 10.52
CA ARG A 8 1.20 -4.77 11.39
C ARG A 8 1.73 -4.83 12.83
N PRO A 9 1.55 -3.78 13.63
CA PRO A 9 1.80 -3.84 15.07
C PRO A 9 1.05 -5.02 15.71
N GLY A 10 1.74 -5.79 16.55
CA GLY A 10 1.17 -6.98 17.22
C GLY A 10 1.06 -8.24 16.34
N ALA A 11 1.27 -8.16 15.03
CA ALA A 11 1.25 -9.32 14.14
C ALA A 11 2.65 -9.95 14.00
N THR A 12 2.73 -11.28 14.13
CA THR A 12 3.97 -12.03 13.88
C THR A 12 3.91 -12.67 12.51
N VAL A 13 4.88 -12.32 11.64
CA VAL A 13 4.95 -12.83 10.27
C VAL A 13 6.25 -13.61 10.09
N ALA A 14 6.16 -14.93 9.86
CA ALA A 14 7.30 -15.74 9.49
C ALA A 14 7.82 -15.32 8.09
N SER A 15 8.98 -14.65 8.06
CA SER A 15 9.57 -14.17 6.81
C SER A 15 11.06 -13.88 6.99
N LYS A 16 11.87 -14.18 5.97
CA LYS A 16 13.26 -13.71 5.89
C LYS A 16 13.38 -12.16 5.95
N ARG A 17 12.29 -11.43 5.67
CA ARG A 17 12.21 -9.96 5.73
C ARG A 17 11.71 -9.42 7.07
N ALA A 18 11.37 -10.28 8.03
CA ALA A 18 10.74 -9.85 9.28
C ALA A 18 11.61 -8.85 10.06
N GLU A 19 12.92 -9.09 10.16
CA GLU A 19 13.85 -8.17 10.87
C GLU A 19 13.89 -6.78 10.22
N SER A 20 14.04 -6.70 8.90
CA SER A 20 14.04 -5.40 8.19
C SER A 20 12.73 -4.63 8.32
N VAL A 21 11.61 -5.34 8.55
CA VAL A 21 10.30 -4.71 8.72
C VAL A 21 10.08 -4.20 10.13
N LYS A 22 10.77 -4.74 11.15
CA LYS A 22 10.66 -4.22 12.53
C LYS A 22 11.02 -2.74 12.61
N GLN A 23 12.07 -2.32 11.88
CA GLN A 23 12.46 -0.91 11.82
C GLN A 23 11.38 -0.04 11.16
N LEU A 24 10.76 -0.52 10.07
CA LEU A 24 9.66 0.18 9.42
C LEU A 24 8.44 0.29 10.33
N LEU A 25 8.12 -0.75 11.10
CA LEU A 25 7.01 -0.76 12.06
C LEU A 25 7.27 0.07 13.32
N ALA A 26 8.53 0.31 13.67
CA ALA A 26 8.90 1.14 14.82
C ALA A 26 8.62 2.63 14.56
N ASP A 27 8.50 3.04 13.30
CA ASP A 27 8.14 4.40 12.91
C ASP A 27 6.60 4.58 12.90
N PRO A 28 6.04 5.43 13.77
CA PRO A 28 4.60 5.71 13.82
C PRO A 28 4.04 6.29 12.51
N ALA A 29 4.86 7.00 11.72
CA ALA A 29 4.44 7.55 10.43
C ALA A 29 4.13 6.44 9.43
N ASN A 30 4.92 5.37 9.43
CA ASN A 30 4.69 4.20 8.58
C ASN A 30 3.42 3.43 9.00
N VAL A 31 3.16 3.30 10.30
CA VAL A 31 1.93 2.68 10.81
C VAL A 31 0.70 3.52 10.45
N SER A 32 0.83 4.85 10.52
CA SER A 32 -0.24 5.78 10.13
C SER A 32 -0.52 5.73 8.63
N LEU A 33 0.52 5.71 7.79
CA LEU A 33 0.40 5.52 6.33
C LEU A 33 -0.34 4.21 6.01
N LEU A 34 0.05 3.12 6.67
CA LEU A 34 -0.60 1.83 6.56
C LEU A 34 -2.10 1.89 6.86
N ALA A 35 -2.52 2.64 7.89
CA ALA A 35 -3.94 2.83 8.22
C ALA A 35 -4.69 3.69 7.18
N ARG A 36 -4.04 4.72 6.61
CA ARG A 36 -4.63 5.55 5.55
C ARG A 36 -4.84 4.77 4.26
N LEU A 37 -3.88 3.91 3.90
CA LEU A 37 -4.01 2.97 2.78
C LEU A 37 -5.18 2.00 2.99
N ASP A 38 -5.39 1.52 4.21
CA ASP A 38 -6.53 0.64 4.54
C ASP A 38 -7.87 1.37 4.37
N ALA A 39 -7.97 2.62 4.82
CA ALA A 39 -9.20 3.40 4.69
C ALA A 39 -9.61 3.60 3.23
N VAL A 40 -8.67 3.99 2.37
CA VAL A 40 -8.92 4.15 0.93
C VAL A 40 -9.28 2.81 0.27
N ALA A 41 -8.62 1.72 0.65
CA ALA A 41 -8.93 0.38 0.13
C ALA A 41 -10.37 -0.05 0.48
N ILE A 42 -10.82 0.26 1.70
CA ILE A 42 -12.20 -0.01 2.14
C ILE A 42 -13.21 0.81 1.33
N GLU A 43 -12.94 2.09 1.12
CA GLU A 43 -13.83 3.00 0.37
C GLU A 43 -14.02 2.54 -1.08
N HIS A 44 -12.93 2.18 -1.76
CA HIS A 44 -12.96 1.67 -3.13
C HIS A 44 -13.35 0.19 -3.24
N ARG A 45 -13.42 -0.54 -2.11
CA ARG A 45 -13.66 -2.00 -2.05
C ARG A 45 -12.65 -2.80 -2.87
N VAL A 46 -11.39 -2.38 -2.80
CA VAL A 46 -10.25 -3.02 -3.49
C VAL A 46 -9.23 -3.51 -2.48
N SER A 47 -8.24 -4.24 -2.94
CA SER A 47 -7.13 -4.68 -2.11
C SER A 47 -6.18 -3.52 -1.76
N VAL A 48 -5.59 -3.54 -0.56
CA VAL A 48 -4.54 -2.58 -0.14
C VAL A 48 -3.38 -2.52 -1.15
N PRO A 49 -2.88 -3.65 -1.70
CA PRO A 49 -1.87 -3.61 -2.75
C PRO A 49 -2.32 -2.85 -4.00
N ALA A 50 -3.61 -2.90 -4.38
CA ALA A 50 -4.11 -2.13 -5.52
C ALA A 50 -4.02 -0.62 -5.28
N VAL A 51 -4.42 -0.16 -4.09
CA VAL A 51 -4.27 1.25 -3.68
C VAL A 51 -2.81 1.69 -3.71
N VAL A 52 -1.90 0.87 -3.18
CA VAL A 52 -0.46 1.19 -3.17
C VAL A 52 0.09 1.34 -4.59
N LEU A 53 -0.32 0.47 -5.51
CA LEU A 53 0.11 0.53 -6.90
C LEU A 53 -0.45 1.76 -7.62
N ALA A 54 -1.73 2.07 -7.42
CA ALA A 54 -2.35 3.27 -7.96
C ALA A 54 -1.70 4.55 -7.40
N TRP A 55 -1.44 4.60 -6.09
CA TRP A 55 -0.74 5.70 -5.44
C TRP A 55 0.69 5.87 -5.96
N THR A 56 1.40 4.77 -6.19
CA THR A 56 2.76 4.78 -6.75
C THR A 56 2.74 5.30 -8.19
N ARG A 57 1.77 4.87 -9.01
CA ARG A 57 1.59 5.35 -10.38
C ARG A 57 1.24 6.84 -10.45
N ALA A 58 0.52 7.36 -9.45
CA ALA A 58 0.14 8.77 -9.38
C ALA A 58 1.32 9.71 -9.04
N GLN A 59 2.48 9.18 -8.65
CA GLN A 59 3.65 10.01 -8.37
C GLN A 59 4.28 10.52 -9.68
N GLY A 60 4.49 11.84 -9.77
CA GLY A 60 4.96 12.52 -11.00
C GLY A 60 6.15 11.89 -11.76
N PRO A 61 7.19 11.34 -11.11
CA PRO A 61 8.31 10.72 -11.83
C PRO A 61 8.10 9.25 -12.21
N VAL A 62 6.97 8.62 -11.86
CA VAL A 62 6.74 7.20 -12.06
C VAL A 62 5.97 6.95 -13.36
N ALA A 63 6.64 6.35 -14.35
CA ALA A 63 5.98 5.95 -15.60
C ALA A 63 5.03 4.75 -15.40
N ALA A 64 5.49 3.72 -14.67
CA ALA A 64 4.66 2.58 -14.28
C ALA A 64 5.26 1.86 -13.06
N PRO A 65 4.45 1.46 -12.07
CA PRO A 65 4.94 0.64 -10.96
C PRO A 65 5.24 -0.80 -11.42
N ILE A 66 6.40 -1.33 -11.02
CA ILE A 66 6.77 -2.73 -11.26
C ILE A 66 6.54 -3.52 -9.97
N ALA A 67 5.62 -4.47 -10.00
CA ALA A 67 5.33 -5.36 -8.88
C ALA A 67 5.48 -6.83 -9.26
N SER A 68 6.13 -7.58 -8.37
CA SER A 68 6.33 -9.02 -8.53
C SER A 68 5.13 -9.79 -7.96
N ALA A 69 4.60 -10.70 -8.77
CA ALA A 69 3.68 -11.76 -8.35
C ALA A 69 4.42 -13.11 -8.37
N ARG A 70 4.24 -13.90 -7.32
CA ARG A 70 4.76 -15.26 -7.14
C ARG A 70 3.67 -16.32 -7.20
N ILE A 71 2.41 -15.92 -7.03
CA ILE A 71 1.23 -16.78 -7.14
C ILE A 71 0.13 -16.04 -7.92
N PRO A 72 -0.78 -16.75 -8.62
CA PRO A 72 -1.80 -16.13 -9.46
C PRO A 72 -2.67 -15.10 -8.76
N SER A 73 -3.06 -15.35 -7.50
CA SER A 73 -3.90 -14.42 -6.73
C SER A 73 -3.25 -13.06 -6.42
N GLN A 74 -1.95 -12.90 -6.71
CA GLN A 74 -1.30 -11.59 -6.61
C GLN A 74 -1.48 -10.73 -7.88
N LEU A 75 -1.96 -11.33 -8.98
CA LEU A 75 -2.28 -10.62 -10.21
C LEU A 75 -3.57 -9.81 -10.06
N ASP A 76 -4.51 -10.27 -9.23
CA ASP A 76 -5.80 -9.59 -9.01
C ASP A 76 -5.58 -8.12 -8.60
N ALA A 77 -4.67 -7.89 -7.65
CA ALA A 77 -4.31 -6.53 -7.24
C ALA A 77 -3.65 -5.69 -8.34
N LEU A 78 -2.93 -6.30 -9.30
CA LEU A 78 -2.37 -5.59 -10.44
C LEU A 78 -3.50 -5.09 -11.35
N PHE A 79 -4.48 -5.96 -11.63
CA PHE A 79 -5.64 -5.61 -12.45
C PHE A 79 -6.52 -4.58 -11.76
N GLU A 80 -6.87 -4.78 -10.49
CA GLU A 80 -7.59 -3.77 -9.68
C GLU A 80 -6.89 -2.41 -9.71
N SER A 81 -5.55 -2.40 -9.59
CA SER A 81 -4.80 -1.15 -9.61
C SER A 81 -4.84 -0.44 -10.97
N ALA A 82 -4.97 -1.19 -12.07
CA ALA A 82 -4.99 -0.62 -13.41
C ALA A 82 -6.22 0.30 -13.59
N ASP A 83 -7.36 -0.12 -13.06
CA ASP A 83 -8.64 0.60 -13.18
C ASP A 83 -8.90 1.59 -12.03
N LEU A 84 -8.12 1.52 -10.94
CA LEU A 84 -8.27 2.40 -9.79
C LEU A 84 -7.70 3.80 -10.05
N GLY A 85 -8.58 4.80 -10.08
CA GLY A 85 -8.22 6.22 -10.05
C GLY A 85 -8.35 6.79 -8.64
N LEU A 86 -7.26 7.36 -8.12
CA LEU A 86 -7.27 8.06 -6.83
C LEU A 86 -7.51 9.56 -7.04
N THR A 87 -8.38 10.14 -6.22
CA THR A 87 -8.67 11.58 -6.25
C THR A 87 -7.51 12.40 -5.67
N PRO A 88 -7.39 13.70 -5.99
CA PRO A 88 -6.42 14.57 -5.34
C PRO A 88 -6.52 14.55 -3.81
N GLU A 89 -7.74 14.49 -3.27
CA GLU A 89 -8.00 14.42 -1.83
C GLU A 89 -7.48 13.12 -1.21
N GLU A 90 -7.67 11.99 -1.90
CA GLU A 90 -7.14 10.69 -1.46
C GLU A 90 -5.62 10.64 -1.51
N LEU A 91 -5.02 11.23 -2.55
CA LEU A 91 -3.56 11.33 -2.67
C LEU A 91 -2.96 12.18 -1.54
N ALA A 92 -3.56 13.33 -1.24
CA ALA A 92 -3.17 14.20 -0.13
C ALA A 92 -3.36 13.49 1.22
N PHE A 93 -4.49 12.80 1.41
CA PHE A 93 -4.76 12.01 2.59
C PHE A 93 -3.69 10.93 2.80
N ILE A 94 -3.38 10.12 1.78
CA ILE A 94 -2.33 9.08 1.87
C ILE A 94 -0.98 9.71 2.23
N ALA A 95 -0.62 10.85 1.62
CA ALA A 95 0.60 11.60 1.90
C ALA A 95 0.67 12.13 3.36
N GLY A 96 -0.47 12.18 4.06
CA GLY A 96 -0.57 12.69 5.43
C GLY A 96 -0.72 14.21 5.47
N GLU A 97 -1.12 14.82 4.36
CA GLU A 97 -1.48 16.23 4.31
C GLU A 97 -2.84 16.38 4.99
N SER A 98 -2.90 17.24 6.02
CA SER A 98 -4.19 17.59 6.64
C SER A 98 -4.92 18.56 5.73
N ARG A 99 -6.24 18.36 5.60
CA ARG A 99 -7.13 19.23 4.84
C ARG A 99 -7.18 20.65 5.42
#